data_AF-A0A1G5IND9-F1
#
_entry.id   AF-A0A1G5IND9-F1
#
_cell.length_a   1.000
_cell.length_b   1.000
_cell.length_c   1.000
_cell.angle_alpha   90.00
_cell.angle_beta   90.00
_cell.angle_gamma   90.00
#
_symmetry.space_group_name_H-M   'P 1'
#
loop_
_entity.id
_entity.type
_entity.pdbx_description
1 polymer ?
#
loop_
_entity_poly.entity_id
_entity_poly.type
_entity_poly.pdbx_seq_one_letter_code
_entity_poly.pdbx_strand_id
1 'polypeptide(L)'
;MYHIGDRHHCYDFKVLCECKQFKNPVKRDVVVLLDGKIRSLGAQKGIICSTSGFQKGAIKYAKEHGIALFQIYDKKCIAVSHSGGPNEQEYDDDPIKYIEDRWPKYCVKCFESDRDEAVTIYPTRNMIIDIYRDYYRVMKKVYGIDMHDFDMALNNWN
;
A
#
# COMPACT_ATOMS: atom_id res chain seq x y z
N MET A 1 4.98 -43.36 37.34
CA MET A 1 5.49 -41.98 37.43
C MET A 1 4.87 -41.18 36.30
N TYR A 2 3.94 -40.28 36.63
CA TYR A 2 3.40 -39.32 35.67
C TYR A 2 4.46 -38.24 35.44
N HIS A 3 5.00 -38.14 34.22
CA HIS A 3 5.68 -36.93 33.79
C HIS A 3 4.63 -35.98 33.24
N ILE A 4 4.13 -35.10 34.12
CA ILE A 4 3.45 -33.87 33.72
C ILE A 4 4.59 -32.92 33.32
N GLY A 5 4.98 -33.00 32.05
CA GLY A 5 5.92 -32.08 31.42
C GLY A 5 5.14 -30.93 30.79
N ASP A 6 5.61 -29.71 31.04
CA ASP A 6 4.99 -28.44 30.71
C ASP A 6 4.48 -28.35 29.26
N ARG A 7 3.15 -28.35 29.10
CA ARG A 7 2.52 -27.98 27.82
C ARG A 7 2.33 -26.47 27.75
N HIS A 8 3.41 -25.75 27.46
CA HIS A 8 3.27 -24.48 26.75
C HIS A 8 2.68 -24.81 25.36
N HIS A 9 1.35 -24.70 25.23
CA HIS A 9 0.69 -24.73 23.93
C HIS A 9 1.08 -23.46 23.17
N CYS A 10 2.24 -23.46 22.53
CA CYS A 10 2.64 -22.42 21.58
C CYS A 10 1.87 -22.67 20.28
N TYR A 11 0.89 -21.81 20.00
CA TYR A 11 0.12 -21.88 18.76
C TYR A 11 0.94 -21.22 17.65
N ASP A 12 1.49 -22.01 16.73
CA ASP A 12 2.25 -21.47 15.59
C ASP A 12 1.30 -20.99 14.49
N PHE A 13 1.33 -19.68 14.22
CA PHE A 13 0.57 -19.06 13.13
C PHE A 13 1.46 -18.87 11.90
N LYS A 14 1.14 -19.60 10.83
CA LYS A 14 1.87 -19.63 9.57
C LYS A 14 1.05 -18.93 8.48
N VAL A 15 1.69 -17.99 7.81
CA VAL A 15 1.14 -17.28 6.65
C VAL A 15 2.01 -17.59 5.44
N LEU A 16 1.38 -17.98 4.33
CA LEU A 16 2.06 -18.16 3.06
C LEU A 16 1.93 -16.90 2.21
N CYS A 17 3.06 -16.28 1.87
CA CYS A 17 3.10 -15.07 1.03
C CYS A 17 3.75 -15.36 -0.32
N GLU A 18 3.11 -14.96 -1.41
CA GLU A 18 3.68 -15.03 -2.76
C GLU A 18 3.69 -13.66 -3.44
N CYS A 19 4.84 -13.29 -4.00
CA CYS A 19 4.99 -12.09 -4.82
C CYS A 19 4.95 -12.45 -6.31
N LYS A 20 4.08 -11.79 -7.08
CA LYS A 20 3.89 -12.02 -8.53
C LYS A 20 4.18 -10.75 -9.32
N GLN A 21 5.23 -10.80 -10.12
CA GLN A 21 5.53 -9.77 -11.10
C GLN A 21 5.09 -10.25 -12.49
N PHE A 22 3.89 -9.86 -12.90
CA PHE A 22 3.36 -10.19 -14.22
C PHE A 22 3.17 -8.94 -15.07
N LYS A 23 3.11 -9.13 -16.39
CA LYS A 23 2.74 -8.06 -17.33
C LYS A 23 1.25 -7.72 -17.27
N ASN A 24 0.41 -8.70 -16.93
CA ASN A 24 -1.05 -8.57 -16.88
C ASN A 24 -1.56 -8.80 -15.45
N PRO A 25 -2.78 -8.34 -15.10
CA PRO A 25 -3.38 -8.59 -13.80
C PRO A 25 -3.43 -10.07 -13.46
N VAL A 26 -3.19 -10.41 -12.19
CA VAL A 26 -3.15 -11.79 -11.69
C VAL A 26 -4.50 -12.46 -11.91
N LYS A 27 -4.44 -13.64 -12.53
CA LYS A 27 -5.60 -14.48 -12.87
C LYS A 27 -6.04 -15.32 -11.66
N ARG A 28 -7.28 -15.85 -11.72
CA ARG A 28 -7.89 -16.65 -10.65
C ARG A 28 -7.12 -17.95 -10.35
N ASP A 29 -6.61 -18.61 -11.37
CA ASP A 29 -5.83 -19.86 -11.26
C ASP A 29 -4.62 -19.72 -10.33
N VAL A 30 -3.96 -18.57 -10.33
CA VAL A 30 -2.83 -18.27 -9.42
C VAL A 30 -3.29 -18.24 -7.97
N VAL A 31 -4.47 -17.66 -7.69
CA VAL A 31 -5.04 -17.61 -6.34
C VAL A 31 -5.47 -19.01 -5.88
N VAL A 32 -6.09 -19.79 -6.76
CA VAL A 32 -6.48 -21.19 -6.50
C VAL A 32 -5.24 -22.05 -6.19
N LEU A 33 -4.15 -21.83 -6.91
CA LEU A 33 -2.89 -22.52 -6.68
C LEU A 33 -2.33 -22.19 -5.28
N LEU A 34 -2.34 -20.91 -4.88
CA LEU A 34 -1.92 -20.52 -3.53
C LEU A 34 -2.81 -21.18 -2.47
N ASP A 35 -4.13 -21.16 -2.65
CA ASP A 35 -5.08 -21.80 -1.73
C ASP A 35 -4.77 -23.30 -1.53
N GLY A 36 -4.43 -24.01 -2.62
CA GLY A 36 -3.93 -25.39 -2.54
C GLY A 36 -2.66 -25.54 -1.69
N LYS A 37 -1.69 -24.62 -1.83
CA LYS A 37 -0.45 -24.62 -1.05
C LYS A 37 -0.66 -24.28 0.42
N ILE A 38 -1.57 -23.35 0.73
CA ILE A 38 -1.96 -23.03 2.10
C ILE A 38 -2.41 -24.30 2.81
N ARG A 39 -3.31 -25.07 2.18
CA ARG A 39 -3.80 -26.35 2.71
C ARG A 39 -2.70 -27.40 2.84
N SER A 40 -1.87 -27.59 1.80
CA SER A 40 -0.84 -28.64 1.82
C SER A 40 0.30 -28.37 2.81
N LEU A 41 0.61 -27.09 3.09
CA LEU A 41 1.67 -26.69 4.02
C LEU A 41 1.17 -26.42 5.44
N GLY A 42 -0.14 -26.58 5.69
CA GLY A 42 -0.77 -26.28 6.97
C GLY A 42 -0.62 -24.82 7.38
N ALA A 43 -0.69 -23.88 6.43
CA ALA A 43 -0.72 -22.45 6.72
C ALA A 43 -2.16 -22.01 7.02
N GLN A 44 -2.30 -21.01 7.89
CA GLN A 44 -3.61 -20.49 8.32
C GLN A 44 -4.11 -19.36 7.41
N LYS A 45 -3.20 -18.64 6.75
CA LYS A 45 -3.53 -17.54 5.83
C LYS A 45 -2.63 -17.52 4.61
N GLY A 46 -3.13 -16.87 3.56
CA GLY A 46 -2.40 -16.61 2.32
C GLY A 46 -2.41 -15.13 1.97
N ILE A 47 -1.30 -14.65 1.40
CA ILE A 47 -1.16 -13.30 0.86
C ILE A 47 -0.59 -13.40 -0.55
N ILE A 48 -1.17 -12.67 -1.50
CA ILE A 48 -0.55 -12.44 -2.82
C ILE A 48 -0.25 -10.95 -2.98
N CYS A 49 1.00 -10.63 -3.29
CA CYS A 49 1.43 -9.30 -3.67
C CYS A 49 1.65 -9.23 -5.19
N SER A 50 1.16 -8.19 -5.86
CA SER A 50 1.36 -7.99 -7.30
C SER A 50 1.55 -6.53 -7.69
N THR A 51 2.38 -6.27 -8.69
CA THR A 51 2.49 -4.93 -9.30
C THR A 51 1.46 -4.66 -10.40
N SER A 52 0.89 -5.71 -10.99
CA SER A 52 -0.06 -5.61 -12.11
C SER A 52 -1.53 -5.65 -11.68
N GLY A 53 -1.80 -5.72 -10.38
CA GLY A 53 -3.16 -5.87 -9.83
C GLY A 53 -3.75 -7.27 -10.07
N PHE A 54 -5.08 -7.36 -9.96
CA PHE A 54 -5.81 -8.64 -9.94
C PHE A 54 -7.06 -8.56 -10.83
N GLN A 55 -7.40 -9.67 -11.49
CA GLN A 55 -8.66 -9.77 -12.24
C GLN A 55 -9.86 -9.90 -11.29
N LYS A 56 -11.05 -9.48 -11.73
CA LYS A 56 -12.29 -9.58 -10.93
C LYS A 56 -12.53 -11.00 -10.39
N GLY A 57 -12.29 -12.02 -11.20
CA GLY A 57 -12.43 -13.42 -10.79
C GLY A 57 -11.41 -13.87 -9.74
N ALA A 58 -10.21 -13.28 -9.74
CA ALA A 58 -9.19 -13.52 -8.72
C ALA A 58 -9.56 -12.87 -7.39
N ILE A 59 -10.03 -11.61 -7.42
CA ILE A 59 -10.50 -10.87 -6.24
C ILE A 59 -11.69 -11.61 -5.60
N LYS A 60 -12.68 -12.01 -6.41
CA LYS A 60 -13.85 -12.75 -5.93
C LYS A 60 -13.47 -14.05 -5.23
N TYR A 61 -12.61 -14.85 -5.86
CA TYR A 61 -12.15 -16.11 -5.27
C TYR A 61 -11.35 -15.89 -3.98
N ALA A 62 -10.44 -14.91 -3.96
CA ALA A 62 -9.67 -14.58 -2.76
C ALA A 62 -10.57 -14.18 -1.59
N LYS A 63 -11.61 -13.37 -1.86
CA LYS A 63 -12.63 -12.96 -0.88
C LYS A 63 -13.40 -14.17 -0.32
N GLU A 64 -13.85 -15.09 -1.18
CA GLU A 64 -14.56 -16.31 -0.76
C GLU A 64 -13.69 -17.26 0.08
N HIS A 65 -12.37 -17.26 -0.12
CA HIS A 65 -11.44 -18.19 0.49
C HIS A 65 -10.52 -17.58 1.57
N GLY A 66 -10.73 -16.31 1.93
CA GLY A 66 -9.97 -15.63 3.00
C GLY A 66 -8.48 -15.43 2.69
N ILE A 67 -8.16 -15.12 1.42
CA ILE A 67 -6.79 -14.83 0.95
C ILE A 67 -6.65 -13.33 0.73
N ALA A 68 -5.61 -12.72 1.31
CA ALA A 68 -5.36 -11.29 1.15
C ALA A 68 -4.65 -11.00 -0.19
N LEU A 69 -5.06 -9.92 -0.86
CA LEU A 69 -4.42 -9.46 -2.10
C LEU A 69 -3.89 -8.04 -1.91
N PHE A 70 -2.60 -7.83 -2.19
CA PHE A 70 -1.95 -6.54 -2.13
C PHE A 70 -1.51 -6.12 -3.54
N GLN A 71 -2.01 -4.98 -4.01
CA GLN A 71 -1.49 -4.35 -5.23
C GLN A 71 -0.49 -3.26 -4.84
N ILE A 72 0.74 -3.41 -5.32
CA ILE A 72 1.84 -2.47 -5.13
C ILE A 72 2.04 -1.70 -6.43
N TYR A 73 1.97 -0.37 -6.41
CA TYR A 73 2.18 0.41 -7.63
C TYR A 73 3.06 1.62 -7.34
N ASP A 74 3.77 2.07 -8.37
CA ASP A 74 4.49 3.33 -8.33
C ASP A 74 3.48 4.48 -8.49
N LYS A 75 3.61 5.52 -7.68
CA LYS A 75 2.76 6.70 -7.77
C LYS A 75 3.36 7.77 -8.69
N LYS A 76 4.66 7.68 -9.02
CA LYS A 76 5.38 8.63 -9.86
C LYS A 76 5.34 8.18 -11.32
N CYS A 77 4.88 9.06 -12.20
CA CYS A 77 5.07 8.92 -13.64
C CYS A 77 6.04 10.02 -14.08
N ILE A 78 7.26 9.65 -14.48
CA ILE A 78 8.19 10.63 -15.06
C ILE A 78 7.78 10.83 -16.51
N ALA A 79 7.06 11.91 -16.78
CA ALA A 79 6.74 12.30 -18.14
C ALA A 79 7.98 12.96 -18.77
N VAL A 80 8.73 12.20 -19.57
CA VAL A 80 9.78 12.77 -20.43
C VAL A 80 9.11 13.19 -21.74
N SER A 81 8.84 14.49 -21.89
CA SER A 81 8.32 15.07 -23.13
C SER A 81 9.43 15.82 -23.87
N HIS A 82 9.53 15.60 -25.18
CA HIS A 82 10.38 16.40 -26.07
C HIS A 82 9.62 17.59 -26.69
N SER A 83 8.36 17.82 -26.29
CA SER A 83 7.48 18.85 -26.83
C SER A 83 7.33 20.08 -25.94
N GLY A 84 8.03 20.13 -24.80
CA GLY A 84 8.09 21.29 -23.92
C GLY A 84 9.16 22.28 -24.39
N GLY A 85 8.85 23.58 -24.35
CA GLY A 85 9.85 24.64 -24.48
C GLY A 85 10.93 24.56 -23.38
N PRO A 86 11.98 25.40 -23.44
CA PRO A 86 13.09 25.35 -22.50
C PRO A 86 12.59 25.42 -21.05
N ASN A 87 13.11 24.53 -20.20
CA ASN A 87 12.73 24.38 -18.80
C ASN A 87 12.83 25.73 -18.05
N GLU A 88 11.72 26.17 -17.47
CA GLU A 88 11.72 27.24 -16.46
C GLU A 88 12.49 26.75 -15.22
N GLN A 89 13.26 27.66 -14.61
CA GLN A 89 14.18 27.39 -13.50
C GLN A 89 13.58 26.47 -12.42
N GLU A 90 14.26 25.35 -12.16
CA GLU A 90 13.99 24.53 -10.98
C GLU A 90 14.35 25.32 -9.71
N TYR A 91 13.35 25.69 -8.92
CA TYR A 91 13.57 26.25 -7.59
C TYR A 91 13.71 25.09 -6.59
N ASP A 92 14.88 25.00 -5.94
CA ASP A 92 15.20 23.96 -4.93
C ASP A 92 14.28 24.04 -3.69
N ASP A 93 13.69 25.22 -3.43
CA ASP A 93 12.75 25.49 -2.35
C ASP A 93 11.26 25.45 -2.81
N ASP A 94 10.93 24.96 -4.01
CA ASP A 94 9.53 24.85 -4.47
C ASP A 94 8.73 23.86 -3.59
N PRO A 95 7.67 24.31 -2.89
CA PRO A 95 6.87 23.44 -2.04
C PRO A 95 6.15 22.30 -2.79
N ILE A 96 5.83 22.48 -4.08
CA ILE A 96 5.24 21.42 -4.90
C ILE A 96 6.29 20.31 -5.13
N LYS A 97 7.49 20.68 -5.57
CA LYS A 97 8.63 19.75 -5.72
C LYS A 97 8.97 19.05 -4.40
N TYR A 98 8.92 19.78 -3.28
CA TYR A 98 9.16 19.22 -1.95
C TYR A 98 8.19 18.08 -1.59
N ILE A 99 6.89 18.25 -1.87
CA ILE A 99 5.90 17.17 -1.68
C ILE A 99 6.23 15.99 -2.59
N GLU A 100 6.48 16.24 -3.88
CA GLU A 100 6.71 15.18 -4.85
C GLU A 100 7.93 14.31 -4.51
N ASP A 101 9.02 14.93 -4.04
CA ASP A 101 10.24 14.22 -3.67
C ASP A 101 10.12 13.44 -2.36
N ARG A 102 9.30 13.93 -1.42
CA ARG A 102 9.02 13.22 -0.16
C ARG A 102 7.83 12.27 -0.26
N TRP A 103 7.08 12.28 -1.35
CA TRP A 103 5.97 11.38 -1.52
C TRP A 103 6.48 9.93 -1.62
N PRO A 104 5.87 8.97 -0.91
CA PRO A 104 6.29 7.58 -0.96
C PRO A 104 6.23 7.03 -2.38
N LYS A 105 7.38 6.56 -2.86
CA LYS A 105 7.54 6.01 -4.22
C LYS A 105 6.49 4.93 -4.51
N TYR A 106 6.28 4.04 -3.56
CA TYR A 106 5.30 2.97 -3.70
C TYR A 106 4.02 3.29 -2.91
N CYS A 107 2.89 2.85 -3.43
CA CYS A 107 1.62 2.82 -2.72
C CYS A 107 1.10 1.38 -2.71
N VAL A 108 0.39 1.01 -1.65
CA VAL A 108 -0.17 -0.33 -1.50
C VAL A 108 -1.66 -0.25 -1.20
N LYS A 109 -2.43 -0.95 -2.04
CA LYS A 109 -3.85 -1.20 -1.84
C LYS A 109 -4.08 -2.64 -1.41
N CYS A 110 -4.80 -2.81 -0.31
CA CYS A 110 -5.26 -4.08 0.22
C CYS A 110 -6.71 -4.33 -0.23
N PHE A 111 -6.98 -5.55 -0.69
CA PHE A 111 -8.34 -6.03 -0.93
C PHE A 111 -8.70 -7.01 0.19
N GLU A 112 -9.46 -6.53 1.17
CA GLU A 112 -9.99 -7.35 2.26
C GLU A 112 -11.29 -8.06 1.83
N SER A 113 -11.62 -9.17 2.48
CA SER A 113 -12.82 -9.94 2.15
C SER A 113 -14.12 -9.22 2.52
N ASP A 114 -14.10 -8.35 3.53
CA ASP A 114 -15.27 -7.67 4.10
C ASP A 114 -15.57 -6.30 3.46
N ARG A 115 -14.69 -5.80 2.59
CA ARG A 115 -14.87 -4.52 1.88
C ARG A 115 -15.05 -4.71 0.39
N ASP A 116 -15.85 -3.84 -0.23
CA ASP A 116 -16.05 -3.84 -1.69
C ASP A 116 -15.03 -2.95 -2.42
N GLU A 117 -14.34 -2.07 -1.68
CA GLU A 117 -13.30 -1.19 -2.19
C GLU A 117 -11.94 -1.50 -1.56
N ALA A 118 -10.87 -1.30 -2.34
CA ALA A 118 -9.51 -1.51 -1.87
C ALA A 118 -9.09 -0.40 -0.89
N VAL A 119 -8.54 -0.80 0.26
CA VAL A 119 -8.06 0.13 1.28
C VAL A 119 -6.59 0.43 1.04
N THR A 120 -6.22 1.71 1.06
CA THR A 120 -4.80 2.09 1.03
C THR A 120 -4.18 1.82 2.40
N ILE A 121 -3.22 0.91 2.46
CA ILE A 121 -2.49 0.57 3.70
C ILE A 121 -1.13 1.26 3.76
N TYR A 122 -0.62 1.71 2.60
CA TYR A 122 0.61 2.47 2.50
C TYR A 122 0.48 3.53 1.39
N PRO A 123 0.84 4.80 1.65
CA PRO A 123 1.26 5.32 2.96
C PRO A 123 0.15 5.33 4.00
N THR A 124 0.52 5.29 5.28
CA THR A 124 -0.43 5.40 6.39
C THR A 124 -0.91 6.85 6.54
N ARG A 125 -2.04 7.05 7.23
CA ARG A 125 -2.56 8.40 7.55
C ARG A 125 -1.50 9.26 8.24
N ASN A 126 -0.78 8.72 9.23
CA ASN A 126 0.24 9.46 9.95
C ASN A 126 1.40 9.87 9.04
N MET A 127 1.84 8.99 8.14
CA MET A 127 2.86 9.35 7.15
C MET A 127 2.40 10.51 6.26
N ILE A 128 1.15 10.49 5.81
CA ILE A 128 0.58 11.58 5.00
C ILE A 128 0.57 12.88 5.82
N ILE A 129 0.10 12.83 7.07
CA ILE A 129 0.07 13.99 7.97
C ILE A 129 1.47 14.59 8.16
N ASP A 130 2.48 13.75 8.39
CA ASP A 130 3.84 14.21 8.60
C ASP A 130 4.44 14.86 7.35
N ILE A 131 4.16 14.32 6.15
CA ILE A 131 4.55 14.96 4.88
C ILE A 131 3.92 16.33 4.74
N TYR A 132 2.61 16.46 5.01
CA TYR A 132 1.93 17.75 4.92
C TYR A 132 2.44 18.75 5.96
N ARG A 133 2.70 18.32 7.20
CA ARG A 133 3.31 19.19 8.23
C ARG A 133 4.63 19.76 7.76
N ASP A 134 5.49 18.92 7.19
CA ASP A 134 6.76 19.34 6.62
C ASP A 134 6.57 20.31 5.45
N TYR A 135 5.64 20.02 4.54
CA TYR A 135 5.27 20.92 3.42
C TYR A 135 4.85 22.30 3.91
N TYR A 136 3.98 22.38 4.92
CA TYR A 136 3.53 23.68 5.46
C TYR A 136 4.67 24.48 6.09
N ARG A 137 5.71 23.82 6.64
CA ARG A 137 6.92 24.53 7.09
C ARG A 137 7.64 25.19 5.92
N VAL A 138 7.74 24.51 4.78
CA VAL A 138 8.35 25.06 3.55
C VAL A 138 7.48 26.20 2.99
N MET A 139 6.16 26.00 2.91
CA MET A 139 5.21 27.04 2.47
C MET A 139 5.31 28.31 3.32
N LYS A 140 5.41 28.18 4.64
CA LYS A 140 5.60 29.32 5.55
C LYS A 140 6.93 30.02 5.31
N LYS A 141 8.02 29.26 5.10
CA LYS A 141 9.35 29.80 4.82
C LYS A 141 9.38 30.58 3.50
N VAL A 142 8.77 30.05 2.44
CA VAL A 142 8.88 30.55 1.06
C VAL A 142 7.84 31.64 0.76
N TYR A 143 6.60 31.43 1.18
CA TYR A 143 5.47 32.29 0.83
C TYR A 143 4.85 33.02 2.02
N GLY A 144 5.29 32.77 3.26
CA GLY A 144 4.71 33.38 4.46
C GLY A 144 3.28 32.90 4.79
N ILE A 145 2.81 31.82 4.15
CA ILE A 145 1.47 31.25 4.35
C ILE A 145 1.48 30.38 5.61
N ASP A 146 0.62 30.69 6.59
CA ASP A 146 0.54 29.97 7.85
C ASP A 146 -0.55 28.88 7.86
N MET A 147 -0.41 27.91 8.77
CA MET A 147 -1.08 26.61 8.78
C MET A 147 -2.58 26.64 9.19
N HIS A 148 -3.22 27.81 9.23
CA HIS A 148 -4.52 28.00 9.91
C HIS A 148 -5.67 27.16 9.32
N ASP A 149 -5.55 26.68 8.08
CA ASP A 149 -6.55 25.87 7.38
C ASP A 149 -6.35 24.33 7.50
N PHE A 150 -5.14 23.86 7.85
CA PHE A 150 -4.84 22.42 7.85
C PHE A 150 -5.39 21.71 9.09
N ASP A 151 -5.32 22.34 10.26
CA ASP A 151 -5.85 21.77 11.51
C ASP A 151 -7.39 21.64 11.45
N MET A 152 -8.09 22.54 10.76
CA MET A 152 -9.54 22.40 10.50
C MET A 152 -9.85 21.22 9.57
N ALA A 153 -9.02 20.98 8.54
CA ALA A 153 -9.18 19.86 7.61
C ALA A 153 -8.89 18.50 8.27
N LEU A 154 -7.90 18.43 9.17
CA LEU A 154 -7.59 17.23 9.95
C LEU A 154 -8.71 16.83 10.91
N ASN A 155 -9.37 17.82 11.53
CA ASN A 155 -10.45 17.61 12.50
C ASN A 155 -11.79 17.25 11.85
N ASN A 156 -11.99 17.58 10.57
CA ASN A 156 -13.21 17.26 9.82
C ASN A 156 -13.12 15.96 8.98
N TRP A 157 -11.97 15.30 8.97
CA TRP A 157 -11.79 13.98 8.37
C TRP A 157 -12.00 12.88 9.43
N ASN A 158 -13.28 12.65 9.75
CA ASN A 158 -13.78 11.47 10.47
C ASN A 158 -14.24 10.40 9.48
#